data_AF-A0A2A4F402-F1
#
_entry.id   AF-A0A2A4F402-F1
#
_cell.length_a   1.000
_cell.length_b   1.000
_cell.length_c   1.000
_cell.angle_alpha   90.00
_cell.angle_beta   90.00
_cell.angle_gamma   90.00
#
_symmetry.space_group_name_H-M   'P 1'
#
loop_
_entity.id
_entity.type
_entity.pdbx_description
1 polymer ?
#
loop_
_entity_poly.entity_id
_entity_poly.type
_entity_poly.pdbx_seq_one_letter_code
_entity_poly.pdbx_strand_id
1 'polypeptide(L)'
;METGMKNLLMRIALPLVLAATSIQVSVAADTIAQSDTAATTAWQKGARFRHDEVAVLFVMGQSNSAGLNGLPASFVLTGASAPGAGSGAMSAPNVWGIRNDGWGNITGNADGSGPAFTQPISSIDHVSWVNWTDSTSSDMNLGYYGGSGNAANFAAYAWQSAINAGEPLPDLYIIHIGWGSQGVDVADDAFSGCCDWTVHGVNLWQPMLDATKTPTYALAPFARRMMYLGLKQILATGKKPRVLGLEWNQWEAEAAPLNSAGNATTIGRAPQNYAHLFSSFFASVGSAFPVMIVKPLSTAYDNVSSGVAPYNPAALASMQNVFGGFVDADARLFSFVDASKSPDWNGQGPGFGIFQGGSLGGGDGSVHYNLDTQKWFGEQAIAACLGNTRSCGPRIASLPRRLPN
;
A
#
# COMPACT_ATOMS: atom_id res chain seq x y z
N MET A 1 -7.25 9.88 34.52
CA MET A 1 -6.34 10.98 34.12
C MET A 1 -5.29 10.57 33.08
N GLU A 2 -5.09 9.27 32.80
CA GLU A 2 -4.09 8.78 31.80
C GLU A 2 -4.53 8.79 30.33
N THR A 3 -5.82 8.85 30.02
CA THR A 3 -6.32 8.84 28.62
C THR A 3 -6.15 10.19 27.90
N GLY A 4 -6.01 11.30 28.65
CA GLY A 4 -5.84 12.65 28.08
C GLY A 4 -4.43 12.96 27.57
N MET A 5 -3.39 12.36 28.16
CA MET A 5 -1.99 12.63 27.79
C MET A 5 -1.55 11.91 26.50
N LYS A 6 -2.13 10.74 26.18
CA LYS A 6 -1.76 9.96 24.98
C LYS A 6 -2.30 10.58 23.69
N ASN A 7 -3.52 11.13 23.72
CA ASN A 7 -4.07 11.92 22.61
C ASN A 7 -3.31 13.23 22.39
N LEU A 8 -2.67 13.78 23.43
CA LEU A 8 -1.85 14.99 23.31
C LEU A 8 -0.53 14.71 22.58
N LEU A 9 0.11 13.56 22.82
CA LEU A 9 1.34 13.14 22.13
C LEU A 9 1.15 12.94 20.62
N MET A 10 0.02 12.34 20.18
CA MET A 10 -0.30 12.23 18.74
C MET A 10 -0.61 13.59 18.10
N ARG A 11 -1.34 14.45 18.81
CA ARG A 11 -1.64 15.83 18.37
C ARG A 11 -0.40 16.73 18.32
N ILE A 12 0.69 16.37 18.99
CA ILE A 12 1.97 17.11 18.93
C ILE A 12 2.92 16.48 17.91
N ALA A 13 2.98 15.15 17.80
CA ALA A 13 3.87 14.45 16.88
C ALA A 13 3.49 14.68 15.41
N LEU A 14 2.21 14.63 15.07
CA LEU A 14 1.77 14.77 13.67
C LEU A 14 2.04 16.19 13.11
N PRO A 15 1.77 17.30 13.83
CA PRO A 15 2.17 18.63 13.37
C PRO A 15 3.67 18.88 13.41
N LEU A 16 4.43 18.34 14.37
CA LEU A 16 5.90 18.52 14.38
C LEU A 16 6.56 17.84 13.18
N VAL A 17 6.10 16.64 12.83
CA VAL A 17 6.59 15.88 11.67
C VAL A 17 6.13 16.52 10.36
N LEU A 18 4.89 17.01 10.28
CA LEU A 18 4.40 17.76 9.11
C LEU A 18 5.08 19.14 8.96
N ALA A 19 5.39 19.83 10.07
CA ALA A 19 6.04 21.14 10.06
C ALA A 19 7.53 21.09 9.69
N ALA A 20 8.24 19.98 9.98
CA ALA A 20 9.64 19.82 9.58
C ALA A 20 9.84 19.70 8.06
N THR A 21 8.76 19.55 7.27
CA THR A 21 8.80 19.45 5.80
C THR A 21 8.30 20.70 5.06
N SER A 22 8.03 21.80 5.76
CA SER A 22 7.43 22.99 5.16
C SER A 22 8.42 23.79 4.31
N ILE A 23 8.59 23.40 3.05
CA ILE A 23 8.54 24.39 1.98
C ILE A 23 7.05 24.51 1.62
N GLN A 24 6.38 25.48 2.24
CA GLN A 24 5.03 25.86 1.85
C GLN A 24 5.05 26.35 0.40
N VAL A 25 4.74 25.46 -0.54
CA VAL A 25 4.18 25.89 -1.82
C VAL A 25 2.68 25.93 -1.59
N SER A 26 2.15 27.14 -1.51
CA SER A 26 0.72 27.43 -1.42
C SER A 26 0.01 26.77 -2.59
N VAL A 27 -0.64 25.64 -2.34
CA VAL A 27 -1.66 25.10 -3.25
C VAL A 27 -2.99 25.50 -2.63
N ALA A 28 -3.69 26.42 -3.27
CA ALA A 28 -5.05 26.77 -2.90
C ALA A 28 -5.91 25.51 -3.00
N ALA A 29 -6.22 24.91 -1.86
CA ALA A 29 -7.19 23.83 -1.75
C ALA A 29 -8.57 24.47 -1.59
N ASP A 30 -9.19 24.85 -2.71
CA ASP A 30 -10.63 25.08 -2.71
C ASP A 30 -11.32 23.73 -2.61
N THR A 31 -11.87 23.40 -1.44
CA THR A 31 -12.73 22.22 -1.29
C THR A 31 -13.89 22.58 -0.36
N ILE A 32 -14.97 23.04 -0.98
CA ILE A 32 -16.29 23.09 -0.34
C ILE A 32 -16.77 21.64 -0.24
N ALA A 33 -16.93 21.14 0.98
CA ALA A 33 -17.60 19.87 1.23
C ALA A 33 -19.08 20.01 0.88
N GLN A 34 -19.49 19.50 -0.27
CA GLN A 34 -20.91 19.24 -0.55
C GLN A 34 -21.21 17.78 -0.20
N SER A 35 -22.13 17.58 0.74
CA SER A 35 -22.81 16.30 0.91
C SER A 35 -23.88 16.18 -0.17
N ASP A 36 -23.85 15.14 -1.00
CA ASP A 36 -25.08 14.63 -1.61
C ASP A 36 -24.97 13.18 -2.09
N THR A 37 -26.13 12.53 -2.10
CA THR A 37 -26.38 11.08 -2.12
C THR A 37 -26.60 10.50 -3.52
N ALA A 38 -26.18 11.17 -4.59
CA ALA A 38 -26.29 10.65 -5.95
C ALA A 38 -25.02 9.91 -6.39
N ALA A 39 -25.15 8.68 -6.89
CA ALA A 39 -24.02 7.94 -7.47
C ALA A 39 -23.33 8.77 -8.57
N THR A 40 -22.01 8.96 -8.48
CA THR A 40 -21.24 9.68 -9.50
C THR A 40 -21.42 9.01 -10.86
N THR A 41 -21.85 9.77 -11.88
CA THR A 41 -21.94 9.28 -13.25
C THR A 41 -20.55 9.00 -13.83
N ALA A 42 -20.46 8.12 -14.83
CA ALA A 42 -19.21 7.82 -15.55
C ALA A 42 -18.47 9.08 -16.02
N TRP A 43 -19.22 10.04 -16.57
CA TRP A 43 -18.66 11.33 -17.00
C TRP A 43 -18.10 12.15 -15.84
N GLN A 44 -18.80 12.19 -14.71
CA GLN A 44 -18.33 12.90 -13.52
C GLN A 44 -17.07 12.26 -12.91
N LYS A 45 -16.87 10.94 -13.06
CA LYS A 45 -15.62 10.28 -12.63
C LYS A 45 -14.45 10.70 -13.50
N GLY A 46 -14.58 10.65 -14.83
CA GLY A 46 -13.50 11.04 -15.74
C GLY A 46 -13.18 12.53 -15.72
N ALA A 47 -14.20 13.40 -15.52
CA ALA A 47 -14.01 14.84 -15.41
C ALA A 47 -13.15 15.28 -14.19
N ARG A 48 -12.84 14.37 -13.25
CA ARG A 48 -11.93 14.62 -12.12
C ARG A 48 -10.47 14.72 -12.56
N PHE A 49 -10.14 14.15 -13.72
CA PHE A 49 -8.79 14.13 -14.26
C PHE A 49 -8.67 15.16 -15.38
N ARG A 50 -7.54 15.86 -15.40
CA ARG A 50 -7.18 16.67 -16.56
C ARG A 50 -6.67 15.76 -17.68
N HIS A 51 -6.74 16.23 -18.92
CA HIS A 51 -6.28 15.46 -20.09
C HIS A 51 -4.78 15.08 -20.05
N ASP A 52 -3.98 15.84 -19.29
CA ASP A 52 -2.55 15.59 -19.08
C ASP A 52 -2.27 14.75 -17.83
N GLU A 53 -3.30 14.38 -17.07
CA GLU A 53 -3.15 13.57 -15.86
C GLU A 53 -3.19 12.07 -16.13
N VAL A 54 -2.47 11.33 -15.29
CA VAL A 54 -2.59 9.88 -15.13
C VAL A 54 -2.85 9.57 -13.66
N ALA A 55 -3.57 8.49 -13.38
CA ALA A 55 -3.85 8.10 -12.00
C ALA A 55 -2.67 7.30 -11.43
N VAL A 56 -2.32 7.54 -10.16
CA VAL A 56 -1.29 6.78 -9.44
C VAL A 56 -1.84 6.24 -8.13
N LEU A 57 -1.76 4.92 -7.93
CA LEU A 57 -2.14 4.25 -6.69
C LEU A 57 -0.91 3.61 -6.04
N PHE A 58 -0.75 3.83 -4.74
CA PHE A 58 0.23 3.12 -3.93
C PHE A 58 -0.47 2.03 -3.12
N VAL A 59 0.07 0.80 -3.12
CA VAL A 59 -0.44 -0.30 -2.31
C VAL A 59 0.74 -0.93 -1.57
N MET A 60 0.72 -0.87 -0.24
CA MET A 60 1.88 -1.28 0.58
C MET A 60 1.48 -2.01 1.86
N GLY A 61 2.48 -2.65 2.47
CA GLY A 61 2.36 -3.25 3.80
C GLY A 61 1.78 -4.66 3.84
N GLN A 62 1.14 -5.13 2.77
CA GLN A 62 0.29 -6.34 2.66
C GLN A 62 0.74 -7.65 3.38
N SER A 63 0.70 -7.66 4.72
CA SER A 63 1.13 -8.80 5.55
C SER A 63 0.08 -9.91 5.66
N ASN A 64 -1.14 -9.65 5.24
CA ASN A 64 -2.30 -10.56 5.31
C ASN A 64 -2.95 -10.78 3.93
N SER A 65 -2.17 -10.59 2.86
CA SER A 65 -2.71 -10.72 1.51
C SER A 65 -3.13 -12.15 1.19
N ALA A 66 -4.17 -12.30 0.38
CA ALA A 66 -4.47 -13.57 -0.26
C ALA A 66 -3.43 -13.93 -1.34
N GLY A 67 -2.27 -13.26 -1.43
CA GLY A 67 -1.22 -13.50 -2.42
C GLY A 67 -0.62 -14.91 -2.41
N LEU A 68 -1.09 -15.82 -1.56
CA LEU A 68 -0.84 -17.26 -1.69
C LEU A 68 -1.83 -17.95 -2.65
N ASN A 69 -2.94 -17.30 -2.98
CA ASN A 69 -4.00 -17.80 -3.84
C ASN A 69 -3.96 -17.02 -5.16
N GLY A 70 -3.91 -17.75 -6.28
CA GLY A 70 -3.96 -17.17 -7.62
C GLY A 70 -5.31 -16.49 -7.92
N LEU A 71 -5.30 -15.51 -8.82
CA LEU A 71 -6.52 -14.92 -9.35
C LEU A 71 -7.36 -15.97 -10.09
N PRO A 72 -8.70 -15.97 -9.95
CA PRO A 72 -9.56 -16.84 -10.73
C PRO A 72 -9.43 -16.56 -12.23
N ALA A 73 -9.47 -17.59 -13.07
CA ALA A 73 -9.30 -17.48 -14.52
C ALA A 73 -10.34 -16.59 -15.23
N SER A 74 -11.45 -16.28 -14.56
CA SER A 74 -12.48 -15.35 -15.07
C SER A 74 -12.04 -13.88 -15.03
N PHE A 75 -10.97 -13.55 -14.30
CA PHE A 75 -10.40 -12.21 -14.27
C PHE A 75 -9.39 -12.08 -15.41
N VAL A 76 -9.71 -11.24 -16.39
CA VAL A 76 -8.87 -11.00 -17.57
C VAL A 76 -8.55 -9.51 -17.70
N LEU A 77 -7.27 -9.15 -17.60
CA LEU A 77 -6.81 -7.77 -17.62
C LEU A 77 -6.41 -7.37 -19.04
N THR A 78 -7.42 -7.01 -19.83
CA THR A 78 -7.27 -6.65 -21.25
C THR A 78 -7.98 -5.34 -21.56
N GLY A 79 -7.41 -4.60 -22.52
CA GLY A 79 -8.01 -3.38 -23.04
C GLY A 79 -9.18 -3.68 -23.97
N ALA A 80 -10.13 -2.74 -24.05
CA ALA A 80 -11.26 -2.82 -24.95
C ALA A 80 -10.78 -2.98 -26.41
N SER A 81 -11.40 -3.92 -27.14
CA SER A 81 -11.18 -4.06 -28.57
C SER A 81 -11.59 -2.76 -29.28
N ALA A 82 -10.70 -2.18 -30.08
CA ALA A 82 -11.05 -1.03 -30.90
C ALA A 82 -12.21 -1.41 -31.85
N PRO A 83 -13.15 -0.50 -32.14
CA PRO A 83 -14.18 -0.73 -33.14
C PRO A 83 -13.53 -1.13 -34.48
N GLY A 84 -13.77 -2.36 -34.95
CA GLY A 84 -13.17 -2.91 -36.18
C GLY A 84 -11.90 -3.74 -35.99
N ALA A 85 -11.42 -3.95 -34.76
CA ALA A 85 -10.38 -4.93 -34.50
C ALA A 85 -10.91 -6.35 -34.76
N GLY A 86 -10.19 -7.14 -35.54
CA GLY A 86 -10.56 -8.53 -35.84
C GLY A 86 -10.70 -9.37 -34.57
N SER A 87 -11.58 -10.38 -34.59
CA SER A 87 -11.77 -11.31 -33.48
C SER A 87 -10.45 -11.97 -33.10
N GLY A 88 -9.84 -11.55 -31.98
CA GLY A 88 -8.60 -12.13 -31.45
C GLY A 88 -7.51 -11.13 -31.05
N ALA A 89 -7.60 -9.86 -31.47
CA ALA A 89 -6.66 -8.83 -31.01
C ALA A 89 -7.19 -8.17 -29.72
N MET A 90 -6.78 -8.69 -28.55
CA MET A 90 -7.00 -8.00 -27.29
C MET A 90 -6.00 -6.84 -27.17
N SER A 91 -6.49 -5.62 -26.96
CA SER A 91 -5.63 -4.45 -26.78
C SER A 91 -4.93 -4.50 -25.43
N ALA A 92 -3.75 -3.88 -25.32
CA ALA A 92 -3.06 -3.75 -24.04
C ALA A 92 -3.94 -2.95 -23.05
N PRO A 93 -4.01 -3.34 -21.77
CA PRO A 93 -4.75 -2.60 -20.76
C PRO A 93 -4.09 -1.24 -20.47
N ASN A 94 -4.91 -0.26 -20.09
CA ASN A 94 -4.54 1.07 -19.62
C ASN A 94 -4.12 1.06 -18.13
N VAL A 95 -3.55 -0.06 -17.68
CA VAL A 95 -3.02 -0.23 -16.33
C VAL A 95 -1.56 -0.62 -16.41
N TRP A 96 -0.75 0.02 -15.59
CA TRP A 96 0.70 -0.07 -15.60
C TRP A 96 1.20 -0.44 -14.20
N GLY A 97 2.14 -1.37 -14.14
CA GLY A 97 2.90 -1.66 -12.92
C GLY A 97 4.37 -1.31 -13.09
N ILE A 98 5.01 -1.00 -11.98
CA ILE A 98 6.42 -0.60 -11.94
C ILE A 98 7.33 -1.83 -11.88
N ARG A 99 8.42 -1.79 -12.63
CA ARG A 99 9.54 -2.73 -12.55
C ARG A 99 10.81 -1.97 -12.21
N ASN A 100 11.67 -2.62 -11.42
CA ASN A 100 13.01 -2.14 -11.13
C ASN A 100 14.02 -2.87 -12.02
N ASP A 101 14.34 -2.25 -13.16
CA ASP A 101 15.22 -2.83 -14.17
C ASP A 101 16.65 -2.98 -13.63
N GLY A 102 17.22 -4.18 -13.76
CA GLY A 102 18.57 -4.49 -13.27
C GLY A 102 18.65 -4.95 -11.81
N TRP A 103 17.54 -4.93 -11.07
CA TRP A 103 17.48 -5.35 -9.65
C TRP A 103 16.50 -6.49 -9.39
N GLY A 104 15.46 -6.66 -10.22
CA GLY A 104 14.40 -7.64 -9.98
C GLY A 104 13.58 -7.31 -8.72
N ASN A 105 12.84 -8.31 -8.20
CA ASN A 105 12.15 -8.21 -6.91
C ASN A 105 13.16 -8.22 -5.77
N ILE A 106 12.85 -7.53 -4.64
CA ILE A 106 13.69 -7.50 -3.41
C ILE A 106 13.99 -8.93 -2.87
N THR A 107 13.33 -9.97 -3.37
CA THR A 107 13.59 -11.34 -2.94
C THR A 107 14.85 -11.98 -3.52
N GLY A 108 15.37 -11.60 -4.70
CA GLY A 108 16.48 -12.34 -5.33
C GLY A 108 16.37 -13.86 -5.14
N ASN A 109 15.36 -14.51 -5.74
CA ASN A 109 14.98 -15.93 -5.60
C ASN A 109 14.23 -16.28 -4.30
N ALA A 110 12.96 -16.68 -4.44
CA ALA A 110 12.03 -17.04 -3.37
C ALA A 110 12.43 -18.27 -2.51
N ASP A 111 13.59 -18.88 -2.76
CA ASP A 111 14.18 -19.98 -1.98
C ASP A 111 15.48 -19.58 -1.25
N GLY A 112 15.92 -18.31 -1.36
CA GLY A 112 17.18 -17.84 -0.79
C GLY A 112 18.43 -18.27 -1.57
N SER A 113 18.28 -18.78 -2.81
CA SER A 113 19.40 -19.25 -3.63
C SER A 113 20.08 -18.15 -4.48
N GLY A 114 19.47 -16.97 -4.58
CA GLY A 114 20.01 -15.85 -5.33
C GLY A 114 21.04 -15.09 -4.50
N PRO A 115 22.03 -14.44 -5.13
CA PRO A 115 22.94 -13.58 -4.40
C PRO A 115 22.14 -12.47 -3.70
N ALA A 116 22.33 -12.32 -2.39
CA ALA A 116 21.81 -11.19 -1.63
C ALA A 116 22.15 -9.88 -2.36
N PHE A 117 21.28 -8.86 -2.31
CA PHE A 117 21.57 -7.56 -2.94
C PHE A 117 22.91 -7.05 -2.45
N THR A 118 23.88 -7.05 -3.35
CA THR A 118 25.22 -6.57 -3.10
C THR A 118 25.35 -5.08 -3.34
N GLN A 119 24.28 -4.43 -3.83
CA GLN A 119 24.26 -3.02 -4.21
C GLN A 119 23.39 -2.19 -3.26
N PRO A 120 23.71 -0.90 -3.03
CA PRO A 120 22.89 0.00 -2.20
C PRO A 120 21.59 0.42 -2.92
N ILE A 121 20.48 0.61 -2.18
CA ILE A 121 19.21 1.14 -2.72
C ILE A 121 19.42 2.46 -3.48
N SER A 122 20.40 3.27 -3.05
CA SER A 122 20.76 4.53 -3.71
C SER A 122 21.28 4.36 -5.14
N SER A 123 21.77 3.18 -5.52
CA SER A 123 22.25 2.88 -6.87
C SER A 123 21.13 2.53 -7.86
N ILE A 124 19.90 2.29 -7.40
CA ILE A 124 18.74 2.19 -8.28
C ILE A 124 18.44 3.58 -8.83
N ASP A 125 18.79 3.91 -10.07
CA ASP A 125 18.66 5.26 -10.63
C ASP A 125 17.53 5.42 -11.66
N HIS A 126 16.95 4.30 -12.09
CA HIS A 126 15.81 4.24 -13.00
C HIS A 126 14.85 3.10 -12.61
N VAL A 127 13.65 3.16 -13.18
CA VAL A 127 12.58 2.16 -13.11
C VAL A 127 11.90 2.14 -14.48
N SER A 128 11.06 1.13 -14.73
CA SER A 128 10.23 1.06 -15.94
C SER A 128 8.77 0.79 -15.61
N TRP A 129 7.89 1.38 -16.39
CA TRP A 129 6.46 1.08 -16.38
C TRP A 129 6.14 0.07 -17.48
N VAL A 130 5.50 -1.03 -17.11
CA VAL A 130 5.04 -2.05 -18.05
C VAL A 130 3.53 -2.23 -17.94
N ASN A 131 2.87 -2.58 -19.04
CA ASN A 131 1.45 -2.91 -18.98
C ASN A 131 1.24 -4.08 -18.00
N TRP A 132 0.37 -3.85 -17.04
CA TRP A 132 -0.05 -4.86 -16.08
C TRP A 132 -1.00 -5.80 -16.82
N THR A 133 -0.65 -7.08 -16.93
CA THR A 133 -1.51 -8.10 -17.55
C THR A 133 -1.69 -9.27 -16.58
N ASP A 134 -2.55 -10.22 -16.92
CA ASP A 134 -2.70 -11.46 -16.13
C ASP A 134 -1.37 -12.22 -16.04
N SER A 135 -0.62 -12.26 -17.14
CA SER A 135 0.66 -12.97 -17.24
C SER A 135 1.81 -12.30 -16.49
N THR A 136 1.69 -11.01 -16.16
CA THR A 136 2.72 -10.27 -15.42
C THR A 136 2.31 -9.96 -13.98
N SER A 137 1.07 -10.29 -13.59
CA SER A 137 0.48 -9.91 -12.30
C SER A 137 1.26 -10.37 -11.07
N SER A 138 1.91 -11.54 -11.13
CA SER A 138 2.78 -12.03 -10.06
C SER A 138 4.10 -11.24 -9.93
N ASP A 139 4.52 -10.57 -11.00
CA ASP A 139 5.77 -9.80 -11.06
C ASP A 139 5.56 -8.32 -10.67
N MET A 140 4.33 -7.88 -10.45
CA MET A 140 4.00 -6.48 -10.18
C MET A 140 4.18 -6.11 -8.71
N ASN A 141 4.30 -7.11 -7.82
CA ASN A 141 4.72 -6.89 -6.44
C ASN A 141 6.26 -6.87 -6.37
N LEU A 142 6.84 -5.71 -6.06
CA LEU A 142 8.29 -5.58 -5.92
C LEU A 142 8.83 -6.17 -4.61
N GLY A 143 7.96 -6.44 -3.63
CA GLY A 143 8.31 -7.07 -2.36
C GLY A 143 8.40 -8.59 -2.49
N TYR A 144 7.25 -9.26 -2.61
CA TYR A 144 7.14 -10.73 -2.60
C TYR A 144 6.86 -11.31 -4.00
N TYR A 145 7.54 -12.40 -4.36
CA TYR A 145 7.34 -13.10 -5.65
C TYR A 145 6.25 -14.18 -5.55
N GLY A 146 5.42 -14.32 -6.58
CA GLY A 146 4.54 -15.47 -6.77
C GLY A 146 3.09 -15.30 -6.34
N GLY A 147 2.69 -14.11 -5.85
CA GLY A 147 1.33 -13.84 -5.44
C GLY A 147 0.51 -12.99 -6.41
N SER A 148 -0.55 -13.57 -6.97
CA SER A 148 -1.54 -12.86 -7.78
C SER A 148 -2.91 -13.05 -7.14
N GLY A 149 -3.53 -12.01 -6.58
CA GLY A 149 -4.76 -12.17 -5.78
C GLY A 149 -4.87 -11.19 -4.62
N ASN A 150 -4.25 -10.02 -4.75
CA ASN A 150 -4.24 -9.00 -3.72
C ASN A 150 -5.03 -7.76 -4.17
N ALA A 151 -5.26 -6.83 -3.24
CA ALA A 151 -5.99 -5.59 -3.50
C ALA A 151 -5.45 -4.79 -4.72
N ALA A 152 -4.15 -4.81 -4.99
CA ALA A 152 -3.57 -4.10 -6.14
C ALA A 152 -3.98 -4.75 -7.47
N ASN A 153 -4.00 -6.08 -7.55
CA ASN A 153 -4.54 -6.79 -8.71
C ASN A 153 -6.00 -6.42 -8.93
N PHE A 154 -6.84 -6.50 -7.89
CA PHE A 154 -8.26 -6.22 -8.03
C PHE A 154 -8.54 -4.74 -8.36
N ALA A 155 -7.72 -3.81 -7.86
CA ALA A 155 -7.77 -2.41 -8.28
C ALA A 155 -7.46 -2.28 -9.79
N ALA A 156 -6.44 -2.98 -10.30
CA ALA A 156 -6.14 -3.00 -11.73
C ALA A 156 -7.34 -3.49 -12.56
N TYR A 157 -7.97 -4.62 -12.18
CA TYR A 157 -9.16 -5.12 -12.86
C TYR A 157 -10.33 -4.15 -12.79
N ALA A 158 -10.63 -3.58 -11.63
CA ALA A 158 -11.74 -2.66 -11.45
C ALA A 158 -11.56 -1.40 -12.32
N TRP A 159 -10.34 -0.84 -12.38
CA TRP A 159 -10.03 0.31 -13.21
C TRP A 159 -10.16 -0.01 -14.71
N GLN A 160 -9.57 -1.11 -15.16
CA GLN A 160 -9.67 -1.51 -16.57
C GLN A 160 -11.10 -1.85 -16.97
N SER A 161 -11.87 -2.50 -16.10
CA SER A 161 -13.28 -2.80 -16.33
C SER A 161 -14.10 -1.52 -16.49
N ALA A 162 -13.81 -0.46 -15.74
CA ALA A 162 -14.47 0.82 -15.88
C ALA A 162 -14.13 1.49 -17.23
N ILE A 163 -12.87 1.47 -17.66
CA ILE A 163 -12.46 1.94 -18.99
C ILE A 163 -13.17 1.15 -20.09
N ASN A 164 -13.22 -0.18 -19.97
CA ASN A 164 -13.89 -1.05 -20.95
C ASN A 164 -15.41 -0.80 -21.00
N ALA A 165 -16.02 -0.37 -19.91
CA ALA A 165 -17.41 0.07 -19.86
C ALA A 165 -17.64 1.49 -20.44
N GLY A 166 -16.59 2.16 -20.92
CA GLY A 166 -16.66 3.48 -21.53
C GLY A 166 -16.51 4.64 -20.54
N GLU A 167 -16.08 4.38 -19.30
CA GLU A 167 -15.73 5.49 -18.38
C GLU A 167 -14.46 6.20 -18.90
N PRO A 168 -14.47 7.54 -19.05
CA PRO A 168 -13.34 8.29 -19.59
C PRO A 168 -12.24 8.51 -18.53
N LEU A 169 -11.74 7.41 -17.96
CA LEU A 169 -10.66 7.40 -16.98
C LEU A 169 -9.29 7.43 -17.69
N PRO A 170 -8.26 8.09 -17.11
CA PRO A 170 -6.91 8.02 -17.63
C PRO A 170 -6.26 6.66 -17.33
N ASP A 171 -5.05 6.45 -17.84
CA ASP A 171 -4.21 5.32 -17.46
C ASP A 171 -3.97 5.30 -15.94
N LEU A 172 -3.96 4.08 -15.36
CA LEU A 172 -3.64 3.83 -13.95
C LEU A 172 -2.23 3.27 -13.82
N TYR A 173 -1.44 3.87 -12.94
CA TYR A 173 -0.09 3.43 -12.59
C TYR A 173 -0.09 2.97 -11.13
N ILE A 174 0.30 1.72 -10.87
CA ILE A 174 0.27 1.14 -9.53
C ILE A 174 1.70 0.83 -9.09
N ILE A 175 2.08 1.33 -7.91
CA ILE A 175 3.30 0.89 -7.21
C ILE A 175 2.87 -0.03 -6.08
N HIS A 176 3.20 -1.30 -6.21
CA HIS A 176 2.84 -2.33 -5.26
C HIS A 176 4.10 -2.91 -4.60
N ILE A 177 4.16 -2.78 -3.27
CA ILE A 177 5.26 -3.29 -2.44
C ILE A 177 4.65 -3.96 -1.21
N GLY A 178 4.48 -5.27 -1.28
CA GLY A 178 3.95 -6.09 -0.19
C GLY A 178 4.92 -7.20 0.20
N TRP A 179 5.09 -7.41 1.51
CA TRP A 179 5.87 -8.51 2.07
C TRP A 179 5.21 -8.99 3.37
N GLY A 180 5.14 -10.31 3.58
CA GLY A 180 4.50 -10.95 4.73
C GLY A 180 5.33 -10.89 6.02
N SER A 181 4.66 -10.72 7.16
CA SER A 181 5.26 -10.86 8.50
C SER A 181 6.42 -9.89 8.79
N GLN A 182 6.32 -8.63 8.35
CA GLN A 182 7.34 -7.59 8.56
C GLN A 182 6.74 -6.42 9.33
N GLY A 183 7.34 -6.02 10.45
CA GLY A 183 6.95 -4.86 11.25
C GLY A 183 7.58 -3.56 10.79
N VAL A 184 7.13 -2.46 11.39
CA VAL A 184 7.73 -1.14 11.28
C VAL A 184 8.74 -0.90 12.41
N ASP A 185 8.52 -1.49 13.60
CA ASP A 185 9.47 -1.41 14.70
C ASP A 185 10.73 -2.22 14.43
N VAL A 186 11.89 -1.65 14.77
CA VAL A 186 13.21 -2.30 14.61
C VAL A 186 13.42 -3.50 15.52
N ALA A 187 12.60 -3.63 16.56
CA ALA A 187 12.61 -4.76 17.46
C ALA A 187 11.57 -5.83 17.09
N ASP A 188 10.87 -5.65 15.96
CA ASP A 188 10.17 -6.76 15.34
C ASP A 188 11.17 -7.63 14.59
N ASP A 189 11.71 -8.63 15.29
CA ASP A 189 12.65 -9.60 14.75
C ASP A 189 12.00 -10.96 14.50
N ALA A 190 10.65 -10.99 14.43
CA ALA A 190 9.90 -12.22 14.26
C ALA A 190 10.39 -13.01 13.03
N PHE A 191 10.95 -12.35 12.01
CA PHE A 191 11.71 -12.99 10.95
C PHE A 191 13.17 -12.50 10.90
N SER A 192 14.06 -13.13 11.70
CA SER A 192 15.50 -12.87 11.66
C SER A 192 16.13 -13.42 10.36
N GLY A 193 15.96 -12.70 9.25
CA GLY A 193 16.57 -13.10 7.97
C GLY A 193 16.18 -12.30 6.73
N CYS A 194 15.23 -11.35 6.80
CA CYS A 194 14.82 -10.58 5.62
C CYS A 194 14.34 -9.14 5.94
N CYS A 195 13.54 -8.55 5.04
CA CYS A 195 13.37 -7.10 4.88
C CYS A 195 12.23 -6.47 5.72
N ASP A 196 12.52 -5.64 6.73
CA ASP A 196 11.48 -4.97 7.54
C ASP A 196 11.00 -3.61 7.00
N TRP A 197 9.84 -3.10 7.44
CA TRP A 197 9.36 -1.73 7.14
C TRP A 197 9.99 -0.65 8.02
N THR A 198 11.07 -0.98 8.72
CA THR A 198 11.80 -0.05 9.58
C THR A 198 12.18 1.23 8.82
N VAL A 199 11.82 2.37 9.40
CA VAL A 199 12.14 3.69 8.81
C VAL A 199 13.65 3.89 8.72
N HIS A 200 14.37 3.31 9.69
CA HIS A 200 15.82 3.27 9.76
C HIS A 200 16.26 1.82 10.03
N GLY A 201 16.50 1.06 8.96
CA GLY A 201 17.19 -0.22 9.08
C GLY A 201 18.65 -0.01 9.44
N VAL A 202 19.19 -0.86 10.31
CA VAL A 202 20.60 -0.85 10.75
C VAL A 202 21.58 -1.18 9.60
N ASN A 203 21.09 -1.39 8.37
CA ASN A 203 21.91 -1.61 7.18
C ASN A 203 21.57 -0.71 5.99
N LEU A 204 21.05 0.50 6.23
CA LEU A 204 21.27 1.58 5.27
C LEU A 204 22.71 2.05 5.43
N TRP A 205 23.60 1.46 4.65
CA TRP A 205 25.02 1.75 4.68
C TRP A 205 25.29 3.24 4.46
N GLN A 206 25.43 3.96 5.57
CA GLN A 206 26.27 5.15 5.63
C GLN A 206 27.69 4.75 5.21
N PRO A 207 28.49 5.64 4.59
CA PRO A 207 29.80 5.31 4.03
C PRO A 207 30.89 4.77 4.98
N MET A 208 30.59 4.35 6.21
CA MET A 208 31.58 3.91 7.22
C MET A 208 31.16 2.69 8.09
N LEU A 209 30.13 1.93 7.65
CA LEU A 209 29.66 0.62 8.17
C LEU A 209 30.69 -0.55 8.14
N ASP A 210 30.50 -1.67 8.86
CA ASP A 210 31.34 -2.90 8.79
C ASP A 210 30.70 -4.00 7.91
N ALA A 211 31.43 -4.49 6.90
CA ALA A 211 30.90 -5.28 5.76
C ALA A 211 30.64 -6.74 6.11
N THR A 212 30.92 -7.11 7.35
CA THR A 212 30.75 -8.46 7.89
C THR A 212 29.36 -8.71 8.49
N LYS A 213 28.49 -7.69 8.58
CA LYS A 213 27.13 -7.83 9.09
C LYS A 213 26.13 -8.04 7.96
N THR A 214 25.29 -9.08 8.07
CA THR A 214 24.23 -9.41 7.11
C THR A 214 23.32 -8.19 6.86
N PRO A 215 23.11 -7.75 5.61
CA PRO A 215 22.28 -6.60 5.31
C PRO A 215 20.81 -6.89 5.64
N THR A 216 20.27 -6.18 6.62
CA THR A 216 18.83 -6.08 6.88
C THR A 216 18.26 -5.00 5.96
N TYR A 217 17.65 -5.41 4.85
CA TYR A 217 17.00 -4.49 3.91
C TYR A 217 15.81 -3.81 4.58
N ALA A 218 15.61 -2.53 4.31
CA ALA A 218 14.48 -1.77 4.83
C ALA A 218 13.53 -1.43 3.68
N LEU A 219 12.30 -1.97 3.74
CA LEU A 219 11.24 -1.79 2.74
C LEU A 219 10.80 -0.32 2.64
N ALA A 220 10.84 0.44 3.73
CA ALA A 220 10.45 1.85 3.74
C ALA A 220 11.37 2.72 2.85
N PRO A 221 12.71 2.71 3.02
CA PRO A 221 13.65 3.33 2.07
C PRO A 221 13.50 2.88 0.62
N PHE A 222 13.27 1.59 0.39
CA PHE A 222 13.03 1.07 -0.96
C PHE A 222 11.74 1.67 -1.55
N ALA A 223 10.64 1.65 -0.80
CA ALA A 223 9.37 2.23 -1.20
C ALA A 223 9.49 3.72 -1.52
N ARG A 224 10.17 4.50 -0.68
CA ARG A 224 10.49 5.91 -0.96
C ARG A 224 11.19 6.08 -2.31
N ARG A 225 12.21 5.27 -2.58
CA ARG A 225 12.96 5.31 -3.84
C ARG A 225 12.07 4.97 -5.04
N MET A 226 11.27 3.92 -4.95
CA MET A 226 10.36 3.48 -6.02
C MET A 226 9.27 4.52 -6.31
N MET A 227 8.65 5.08 -5.26
CA MET A 227 7.68 6.16 -5.41
C MET A 227 8.27 7.36 -6.16
N TYR A 228 9.45 7.82 -5.74
CA TYR A 228 10.11 8.95 -6.38
C TYR A 228 10.49 8.68 -7.83
N LEU A 229 11.13 7.54 -8.12
CA LEU A 229 11.55 7.21 -9.48
C LEU A 229 10.36 6.94 -10.41
N GLY A 230 9.32 6.25 -9.95
CA GLY A 230 8.12 5.99 -10.72
C GLY A 230 7.42 7.28 -11.14
N LEU A 231 7.22 8.20 -10.18
CA LEU A 231 6.65 9.52 -10.48
C LEU A 231 7.56 10.34 -11.40
N LYS A 232 8.89 10.26 -11.22
CA LYS A 232 9.88 10.96 -12.06
C LYS A 232 9.78 10.49 -13.51
N GLN A 233 9.63 9.18 -13.73
CA GLN A 233 9.48 8.62 -15.07
C GLN A 233 8.16 9.07 -15.72
N ILE A 234 7.04 9.08 -14.99
CA ILE A 234 5.76 9.60 -15.51
C ILE A 234 5.93 11.06 -15.94
N LEU A 235 6.53 11.90 -15.09
CA LEU A 235 6.77 13.31 -15.41
C LEU A 235 7.65 13.51 -16.65
N ALA A 236 8.62 12.62 -16.88
CA ALA A 236 9.48 12.66 -18.06
C ALA A 236 8.73 12.37 -19.38
N THR A 237 7.57 11.71 -19.32
CA THR A 237 6.68 11.52 -20.49
C THR A 237 5.83 12.75 -20.83
N GLY A 238 5.90 13.81 -20.00
CA GLY A 238 5.05 15.00 -20.11
C GLY A 238 3.70 14.88 -19.39
N LYS A 239 3.33 13.70 -18.89
CA LYS A 239 2.13 13.48 -18.08
C LYS A 239 2.30 13.94 -16.64
N LYS A 240 1.18 14.14 -15.94
CA LYS A 240 1.14 14.62 -14.54
C LYS A 240 0.47 13.58 -13.63
N PRO A 241 1.20 13.00 -12.66
CA PRO A 241 0.61 12.09 -11.70
C PRO A 241 -0.49 12.75 -10.87
N ARG A 242 -1.66 12.11 -10.80
CA ARG A 242 -2.71 12.36 -9.81
C ARG A 242 -2.68 11.21 -8.82
N VAL A 243 -2.19 11.46 -7.61
CA VAL A 243 -2.10 10.41 -6.59
C VAL A 243 -3.50 10.14 -6.04
N LEU A 244 -4.02 8.92 -6.22
CA LEU A 244 -5.30 8.48 -5.67
C LEU A 244 -5.18 8.33 -4.14
N GLY A 245 -4.07 7.72 -3.69
CA GLY A 245 -3.74 7.53 -2.29
C GLY A 245 -2.78 6.36 -2.09
N LEU A 246 -2.61 5.99 -0.83
CA LEU A 246 -1.90 4.81 -0.37
C LEU A 246 -2.87 3.89 0.38
N GLU A 247 -3.05 2.67 -0.09
CA GLU A 247 -3.65 1.61 0.72
C GLU A 247 -2.54 0.94 1.55
N TRP A 248 -2.65 1.04 2.87
CA TRP A 248 -1.72 0.47 3.84
C TRP A 248 -2.35 -0.70 4.57
N ASN A 249 -1.72 -1.87 4.48
CA ASN A 249 -2.24 -3.08 5.08
C ASN A 249 -1.15 -3.89 5.80
N GLN A 250 -0.70 -3.38 6.95
CA GLN A 250 0.27 -4.04 7.81
C GLN A 250 0.01 -3.61 9.26
N TRP A 251 -0.04 -4.59 10.16
CA TRP A 251 0.00 -4.36 11.61
C TRP A 251 0.29 -5.65 12.42
N GLU A 252 0.07 -6.82 11.82
CA GLU A 252 0.07 -8.12 12.49
C GLU A 252 1.37 -8.39 13.23
N ALA A 253 2.50 -8.05 12.59
CA ALA A 253 3.82 -8.30 13.14
C ALA A 253 4.13 -7.39 14.36
N GLU A 254 3.56 -6.18 14.41
CA GLU A 254 3.62 -5.31 15.59
C GLU A 254 2.88 -5.92 16.80
N ALA A 255 1.84 -6.71 16.53
CA ALA A 255 0.99 -7.32 17.55
C ALA A 255 1.41 -8.76 17.92
N ALA A 256 2.41 -9.33 17.24
CA ALA A 256 2.89 -10.69 17.46
C ALA A 256 3.45 -10.86 18.88
N PRO A 257 2.89 -11.79 19.70
CA PRO A 257 3.20 -11.86 21.13
C PRO A 257 4.62 -12.32 21.44
N LEU A 258 5.25 -13.09 20.55
CA LEU A 258 6.58 -13.69 20.76
C LEU A 258 7.72 -12.97 20.03
N ASN A 259 7.54 -11.75 19.52
CA ASN A 259 8.70 -10.96 19.07
C ASN A 259 9.67 -10.70 20.26
N SER A 260 10.97 -10.53 20.01
CA SER A 260 11.95 -10.51 21.11
C SER A 260 11.78 -9.35 22.10
N ALA A 261 11.14 -8.26 21.68
CA ALA A 261 10.81 -7.12 22.54
C ALA A 261 9.43 -7.21 23.22
N GLY A 262 8.58 -8.17 22.85
CA GLY A 262 7.19 -8.30 23.26
C GLY A 262 6.24 -7.29 22.57
N ASN A 263 5.04 -7.75 22.21
CA ASN A 263 4.04 -6.93 21.50
C ASN A 263 3.65 -5.62 22.20
N ALA A 264 3.67 -5.57 23.53
CA ALA A 264 3.39 -4.35 24.28
C ALA A 264 4.39 -3.23 23.96
N THR A 265 5.65 -3.58 23.71
CA THR A 265 6.72 -2.63 23.39
C THR A 265 6.55 -2.09 21.97
N THR A 266 6.35 -2.97 20.99
CA THR A 266 6.21 -2.64 19.56
C THR A 266 4.94 -1.81 19.32
N ILE A 267 3.79 -2.23 19.86
CA ILE A 267 2.53 -1.46 19.85
C ILE A 267 2.72 -0.09 20.53
N GLY A 268 3.48 -0.02 21.62
CA GLY A 268 3.75 1.22 22.34
C GLY A 268 4.51 2.27 21.52
N ARG A 269 5.31 1.83 20.53
CA ARG A 269 6.09 2.69 19.62
C ARG A 269 5.44 2.89 18.26
N ALA A 270 4.46 2.05 17.90
CA ALA A 270 3.73 2.11 16.65
C ALA A 270 3.24 3.54 16.28
N PRO A 271 2.67 4.36 17.19
CA PRO A 271 2.29 5.74 16.85
C PRO A 271 3.40 6.56 16.21
N GLN A 272 4.61 6.55 16.78
CA GLN A 272 5.74 7.31 16.25
C GLN A 272 6.29 6.66 14.99
N ASN A 273 6.39 5.32 14.96
CA ASN A 273 6.92 4.57 13.84
C ASN A 273 6.08 4.78 12.56
N TYR A 274 4.75 4.64 12.64
CA TYR A 274 3.86 4.89 11.50
C TYR A 274 3.82 6.38 11.10
N ALA A 275 3.91 7.31 12.06
CA ALA A 275 3.97 8.75 11.74
C ALA A 275 5.23 9.08 10.93
N HIS A 276 6.39 8.53 11.33
CA HIS A 276 7.62 8.66 10.56
C HIS A 276 7.53 7.96 9.20
N LEU A 277 6.95 6.76 9.14
CA LEU A 277 6.77 6.02 7.90
C LEU A 277 5.95 6.82 6.88
N PHE A 278 4.73 7.22 7.23
CA PHE A 278 3.85 7.94 6.30
C PHE A 278 4.40 9.31 5.90
N SER A 279 4.99 10.05 6.84
CA SER A 279 5.62 11.33 6.51
C SER A 279 6.81 11.19 5.56
N SER A 280 7.58 10.12 5.68
CA SER A 280 8.69 9.82 4.76
C SER A 280 8.19 9.51 3.33
N PHE A 281 7.01 8.89 3.20
CA PHE A 281 6.36 8.68 1.91
C PHE A 281 5.85 9.99 1.32
N PHE A 282 5.22 10.86 2.12
CA PHE A 282 4.81 12.20 1.68
C PHE A 282 6.01 13.02 1.21
N ALA A 283 7.13 12.96 1.93
CA ALA A 283 8.35 13.65 1.58
C ALA A 283 8.97 13.14 0.26
N SER A 284 8.80 11.86 -0.07
CA SER A 284 9.29 11.27 -1.32
C SER A 284 8.46 11.73 -2.54
N VAL A 285 7.16 11.96 -2.34
CA VAL A 285 6.26 12.51 -3.36
C VAL A 285 6.33 14.04 -3.42
N GLY A 286 6.75 14.69 -2.33
CA GLY A 286 6.75 16.15 -2.16
C GLY A 286 5.37 16.72 -1.80
N SER A 287 4.41 15.89 -1.41
CA SER A 287 3.05 16.30 -1.03
C SER A 287 2.38 15.23 -0.18
N ALA A 288 1.50 15.65 0.74
CA ALA A 288 0.64 14.75 1.47
C ALA A 288 -0.48 14.20 0.56
N PHE A 289 -0.83 12.94 0.73
CA PHE A 289 -1.85 12.27 -0.06
C PHE A 289 -2.68 11.32 0.82
N PRO A 290 -3.93 11.00 0.45
CA PRO A 290 -4.78 10.12 1.25
C PRO A 290 -4.11 8.78 1.58
N VAL A 291 -4.22 8.36 2.83
CA VAL A 291 -3.77 7.06 3.34
C VAL A 291 -5.00 6.31 3.86
N MET A 292 -5.23 5.15 3.27
CA MET A 292 -6.33 4.24 3.52
C MET A 292 -5.77 3.06 4.29
N ILE A 293 -6.00 3.03 5.59
CA ILE A 293 -5.45 2.02 6.48
C ILE A 293 -6.46 0.88 6.58
N VAL A 294 -6.06 -0.34 6.23
CA VAL A 294 -6.89 -1.52 6.48
C VAL A 294 -7.05 -1.67 7.99
N LYS A 295 -8.31 -1.68 8.44
CA LYS A 295 -8.61 -1.79 9.87
C LYS A 295 -8.13 -3.15 10.38
N PRO A 296 -7.35 -3.21 11.49
CA PRO A 296 -6.98 -4.45 12.11
C PRO A 296 -8.21 -5.30 12.48
N LEU A 297 -8.34 -6.48 11.91
CA LEU A 297 -9.44 -7.43 12.18
C LEU A 297 -8.97 -8.89 12.31
N SER A 298 -7.78 -9.22 11.81
CA SER A 298 -7.17 -10.55 11.82
C SER A 298 -6.53 -10.91 13.17
N THR A 299 -6.11 -12.16 13.33
CA THR A 299 -5.07 -12.53 14.30
C THR A 299 -3.69 -12.12 13.79
N ALA A 300 -2.70 -12.02 14.68
CA ALA A 300 -1.30 -11.92 14.26
C ALA A 300 -0.78 -13.28 13.77
N TYR A 301 0.23 -13.26 12.91
CA TYR A 301 1.04 -14.45 12.62
C TYR A 301 2.26 -14.43 13.54
N ASP A 302 2.51 -15.54 14.24
CA ASP A 302 3.64 -15.70 15.14
C ASP A 302 4.73 -16.54 14.46
N ASN A 303 5.74 -15.85 13.96
CA ASN A 303 6.86 -16.49 13.27
C ASN A 303 7.71 -17.38 14.20
N VAL A 304 7.80 -17.07 15.51
CA VAL A 304 8.59 -17.88 16.46
C VAL A 304 7.99 -19.27 16.61
N SER A 305 6.66 -19.35 16.63
CA SER A 305 5.93 -20.62 16.63
C SER A 305 5.68 -21.21 15.23
N SER A 306 6.04 -20.46 14.17
CA SER A 306 5.70 -20.76 12.76
C SER A 306 4.21 -21.06 12.58
N GLY A 307 3.35 -20.21 13.16
CA GLY A 307 1.92 -20.45 13.20
C GLY A 307 1.08 -19.22 13.51
N VAL A 308 -0.23 -19.38 13.46
CA VAL A 308 -1.19 -18.34 13.82
C VAL A 308 -1.09 -18.05 15.32
N ALA A 309 -0.85 -16.79 15.69
CA ALA A 309 -0.81 -16.40 17.09
C ALA A 309 -2.20 -16.58 17.72
N PRO A 310 -2.28 -16.94 19.02
CA PRO A 310 -3.55 -16.89 19.74
C PRO A 310 -4.20 -15.52 19.60
N TYR A 311 -5.52 -15.51 19.36
CA TYR A 311 -6.27 -14.27 19.24
C TYR A 311 -6.11 -13.40 20.49
N ASN A 312 -5.58 -12.19 20.31
CA ASN A 312 -5.32 -11.24 21.37
C ASN A 312 -6.16 -9.97 21.17
N PRO A 313 -7.37 -9.89 21.78
CA PRO A 313 -8.27 -8.75 21.59
C PRO A 313 -7.70 -7.45 22.14
N ALA A 314 -6.81 -7.50 23.15
CA ALA A 314 -6.20 -6.30 23.72
C ALA A 314 -5.16 -5.69 22.77
N ALA A 315 -4.34 -6.52 22.13
CA ALA A 315 -3.39 -6.08 21.11
C ALA A 315 -4.12 -5.52 19.87
N LEU A 316 -5.17 -6.23 19.41
CA LEU A 316 -6.04 -5.77 18.31
C LEU A 316 -6.65 -4.39 18.61
N ALA A 317 -7.29 -4.24 19.76
CA ALA A 317 -7.90 -2.97 20.17
C ALA A 317 -6.84 -1.85 20.30
N SER A 318 -5.63 -2.19 20.77
CA SER A 318 -4.54 -1.21 20.87
C SER A 318 -4.08 -0.73 19.49
N MET A 319 -3.91 -1.63 18.53
CA MET A 319 -3.56 -1.25 17.15
C MET A 319 -4.68 -0.48 16.44
N GLN A 320 -5.95 -0.85 16.66
CA GLN A 320 -7.08 -0.06 16.19
C GLN A 320 -7.07 1.36 16.77
N ASN A 321 -6.70 1.52 18.05
CA ASN A 321 -6.56 2.84 18.67
C ASN A 321 -5.37 3.63 18.08
N VAL A 322 -4.25 2.97 17.77
CA VAL A 322 -3.11 3.62 17.09
C VAL A 322 -3.56 4.20 15.74
N PHE A 323 -4.19 3.39 14.89
CA PHE A 323 -4.66 3.88 13.60
C PHE A 323 -5.84 4.86 13.70
N GLY A 324 -6.74 4.64 14.65
CA GLY A 324 -7.84 5.55 14.95
C GLY A 324 -7.34 6.95 15.32
N GLY A 325 -6.22 7.03 16.04
CA GLY A 325 -5.58 8.31 16.35
C GLY A 325 -5.08 9.09 15.13
N PHE A 326 -4.65 8.44 14.06
CA PHE A 326 -4.32 9.11 12.79
C PHE A 326 -5.57 9.65 12.08
N VAL A 327 -6.64 8.85 12.05
CA VAL A 327 -7.94 9.25 11.47
C VAL A 327 -8.54 10.42 12.23
N ASP A 328 -8.51 10.39 13.56
CA ASP A 328 -9.01 11.47 14.41
C ASP A 328 -8.17 12.75 14.26
N ALA A 329 -6.87 12.62 13.97
CA ALA A 329 -5.98 13.76 13.80
C ALA A 329 -6.16 14.49 12.46
N ASP A 330 -6.34 13.75 11.35
CA ASP A 330 -6.75 14.33 10.07
C ASP A 330 -7.55 13.34 9.22
N ALA A 331 -8.87 13.35 9.38
CA ALA A 331 -9.78 12.46 8.65
C ALA A 331 -9.86 12.73 7.14
N ARG A 332 -9.24 13.82 6.63
CA ARG A 332 -9.10 14.05 5.18
C ARG A 332 -7.90 13.31 4.61
N LEU A 333 -6.87 13.14 5.44
CA LEU A 333 -5.63 12.47 5.06
C LEU A 333 -5.66 10.99 5.39
N PHE A 334 -6.22 10.60 6.53
CA PHE A 334 -6.27 9.21 6.99
C PHE A 334 -7.71 8.70 7.05
N SER A 335 -7.91 7.44 6.67
CA SER A 335 -9.20 6.77 6.76
C SER A 335 -9.03 5.28 6.98
N PHE A 336 -10.05 4.62 7.53
CA PHE A 336 -10.10 3.16 7.58
C PHE A 336 -10.75 2.57 6.34
N VAL A 337 -10.14 1.50 5.84
CA VAL A 337 -10.79 0.49 5.01
C VAL A 337 -11.24 -0.63 5.94
N ASP A 338 -12.52 -0.61 6.33
CA ASP A 338 -13.07 -1.47 7.37
C ASP A 338 -13.79 -2.68 6.76
N ALA A 339 -13.11 -3.81 6.64
CA ALA A 339 -13.68 -5.04 6.07
C ALA A 339 -14.86 -5.61 6.87
N SER A 340 -15.14 -5.13 8.09
CA SER A 340 -16.41 -5.47 8.77
C SER A 340 -17.66 -4.90 8.07
N LYS A 341 -17.45 -4.02 7.08
CA LYS A 341 -18.48 -3.49 6.20
C LYS A 341 -18.53 -4.20 4.84
N SER A 342 -17.67 -5.19 4.60
CA SER A 342 -17.74 -5.98 3.38
C SER A 342 -18.97 -6.90 3.42
N PRO A 343 -19.51 -7.31 2.27
CA PRO A 343 -20.61 -8.27 2.21
C PRO A 343 -20.29 -9.63 2.85
N ASP A 344 -19.01 -9.99 2.93
CA ASP A 344 -18.55 -11.28 3.46
C ASP A 344 -18.39 -11.30 4.98
N TRP A 345 -18.55 -10.15 5.64
CA TRP A 345 -18.50 -10.08 7.10
C TRP A 345 -19.73 -10.75 7.72
N ASN A 346 -19.51 -11.86 8.42
CA ASN A 346 -20.59 -12.61 9.07
C ASN A 346 -20.67 -12.39 10.60
N GLY A 347 -19.72 -11.65 11.19
CA GLY A 347 -19.67 -11.37 12.63
C GLY A 347 -19.34 -12.55 13.54
N GLN A 348 -19.04 -13.73 12.97
CA GLN A 348 -18.73 -14.96 13.71
C GLN A 348 -17.23 -15.25 13.69
N GLY A 349 -16.58 -15.07 14.84
CA GLY A 349 -15.15 -15.36 14.98
C GLY A 349 -14.82 -16.85 14.89
N PRO A 350 -13.54 -17.22 14.69
CA PRO A 350 -12.38 -16.33 14.51
C PRO A 350 -12.19 -15.84 13.06
N GLY A 351 -12.89 -16.43 12.08
CA GLY A 351 -12.69 -16.14 10.67
C GLY A 351 -13.61 -15.08 10.06
N PHE A 352 -14.68 -14.70 10.77
CA PHE A 352 -15.61 -13.62 10.41
C PHE A 352 -16.14 -13.62 8.96
N GLY A 353 -16.05 -14.77 8.26
CA GLY A 353 -16.30 -14.91 6.82
C GLY A 353 -15.18 -14.35 5.95
N ILE A 354 -14.71 -13.14 6.25
CA ILE A 354 -13.66 -12.40 5.52
C ILE A 354 -12.28 -13.07 5.47
N PHE A 355 -12.01 -14.05 6.35
CA PHE A 355 -10.79 -14.85 6.34
C PHE A 355 -11.03 -16.28 5.83
N GLN A 356 -12.27 -16.68 5.53
CA GLN A 356 -12.66 -18.07 5.25
C GLN A 356 -13.24 -18.22 3.86
N GLY A 357 -12.43 -18.61 2.87
CA GLY A 357 -12.94 -18.88 1.53
C GLY A 357 -13.81 -17.75 1.00
N GLY A 358 -14.70 -18.03 0.06
CA GLY A 358 -15.58 -17.03 -0.52
C GLY A 358 -16.04 -17.51 -1.88
N SER A 359 -16.72 -16.65 -2.64
CA SER A 359 -17.07 -16.99 -4.03
C SER A 359 -15.83 -17.14 -4.91
N LEU A 360 -14.77 -16.39 -4.58
CA LEU A 360 -13.48 -16.44 -5.26
C LEU A 360 -12.46 -17.34 -4.55
N GLY A 361 -12.74 -17.77 -3.31
CA GLY A 361 -11.89 -18.64 -2.51
C GLY A 361 -10.77 -17.91 -1.75
N GLY A 362 -9.75 -18.68 -1.32
CA GLY A 362 -8.61 -18.19 -0.55
C GLY A 362 -8.85 -18.01 0.95
N GLY A 363 -7.98 -17.24 1.60
CA GLY A 363 -7.96 -17.06 3.06
C GLY A 363 -7.44 -18.29 3.82
N ASP A 364 -7.02 -18.09 5.06
CA ASP A 364 -6.49 -19.15 5.95
C ASP A 364 -7.33 -19.37 7.22
N GLY A 365 -8.46 -18.65 7.32
CA GLY A 365 -9.39 -18.71 8.43
C GLY A 365 -9.12 -17.74 9.58
N SER A 366 -8.01 -16.99 9.57
CA SER A 366 -7.63 -16.16 10.74
C SER A 366 -6.72 -14.95 10.47
N VAL A 367 -5.74 -15.05 9.56
CA VAL A 367 -4.77 -13.98 9.29
C VAL A 367 -5.01 -13.38 7.92
N HIS A 368 -5.03 -14.23 6.88
CA HIS A 368 -5.09 -13.80 5.49
C HIS A 368 -6.54 -13.65 5.03
N TYR A 369 -6.88 -12.48 4.51
CA TYR A 369 -8.20 -12.24 3.94
C TYR A 369 -8.45 -13.13 2.73
N ASN A 370 -9.71 -13.48 2.49
CA ASN A 370 -10.13 -14.17 1.27
C ASN A 370 -10.06 -13.26 0.03
N LEU A 371 -10.20 -13.86 -1.16
CA LEU A 371 -10.11 -13.12 -2.43
C LEU A 371 -11.27 -12.14 -2.64
N ASP A 372 -12.47 -12.43 -2.15
CA ASP A 372 -13.61 -11.51 -2.21
C ASP A 372 -13.37 -10.22 -1.41
N THR A 373 -12.76 -10.34 -0.23
CA THR A 373 -12.39 -9.20 0.61
C THR A 373 -11.22 -8.42 0.02
N GLN A 374 -10.23 -9.11 -0.58
CA GLN A 374 -9.17 -8.44 -1.34
C GLN A 374 -9.72 -7.67 -2.54
N LYS A 375 -10.72 -8.22 -3.23
CA LYS A 375 -11.44 -7.52 -4.30
C LYS A 375 -12.11 -6.26 -3.76
N TRP A 376 -12.83 -6.39 -2.64
CA TRP A 376 -13.46 -5.26 -1.98
C TRP A 376 -12.45 -4.18 -1.58
N PHE A 377 -11.28 -4.53 -1.05
CA PHE A 377 -10.20 -3.59 -0.75
C PHE A 377 -9.74 -2.81 -1.99
N GLY A 378 -9.46 -3.51 -3.11
CA GLY A 378 -9.07 -2.86 -4.36
C GLY A 378 -10.13 -1.89 -4.89
N GLU A 379 -11.42 -2.22 -4.73
CA GLU A 379 -12.53 -1.33 -5.08
C GLU A 379 -12.59 -0.11 -4.14
N GLN A 380 -12.39 -0.28 -2.83
CA GLN A 380 -12.35 0.84 -1.88
C GLN A 380 -11.18 1.80 -2.16
N ALA A 381 -10.01 1.28 -2.51
CA ALA A 381 -8.83 2.09 -2.83
C ALA A 381 -9.07 3.06 -3.99
N ILE A 382 -9.85 2.64 -4.99
CA ILE A 382 -10.25 3.48 -6.12
C ILE A 382 -11.42 4.39 -5.75
N ALA A 383 -12.40 3.87 -5.01
CA ALA A 383 -13.60 4.61 -4.60
C ALA A 383 -13.27 5.83 -3.74
N ALA A 384 -12.14 5.85 -3.03
CA ALA A 384 -11.70 7.01 -2.27
C ALA A 384 -11.57 8.30 -3.12
N CYS A 385 -11.19 8.19 -4.39
CA CYS A 385 -11.12 9.32 -5.33
C CYS A 385 -12.33 9.40 -6.28
N LEU A 386 -12.87 8.26 -6.73
CA LEU A 386 -13.97 8.22 -7.71
C LEU A 386 -15.38 8.31 -7.09
N GLY A 387 -15.49 8.12 -5.77
CA GLY A 387 -16.75 8.13 -5.03
C GLY A 387 -17.33 9.53 -4.78
N ASN A 388 -18.49 9.55 -4.12
CA ASN A 388 -19.33 10.73 -3.99
C ASN A 388 -18.77 11.80 -3.04
N THR A 389 -17.95 11.43 -2.05
CA THR A 389 -17.71 12.29 -0.88
C THR A 389 -16.31 12.87 -0.73
N ARG A 390 -15.31 12.59 -1.59
CA ARG A 390 -13.92 13.05 -1.33
C ARG A 390 -13.07 13.40 -2.55
N SER A 391 -12.07 14.22 -2.24
CA SER A 391 -10.99 14.78 -3.05
C SER A 391 -9.94 13.73 -3.40
N CYS A 392 -9.73 13.50 -4.69
CA CYS A 392 -8.53 12.82 -5.17
C CYS A 392 -7.29 13.52 -4.60
N GLY A 393 -6.23 12.77 -4.35
CA GLY A 393 -4.99 13.32 -3.82
C GLY A 393 -4.30 14.31 -4.79
N PRO A 394 -3.10 14.77 -4.42
CA PRO A 394 -2.44 15.87 -5.09
C PRO A 394 -2.11 15.55 -6.55
N ARG A 395 -2.15 16.60 -7.37
CA ARG A 395 -1.53 16.63 -8.70
C ARG A 395 -0.04 16.93 -8.53
N ILE A 396 0.82 16.04 -8.99
CA ILE A 396 2.27 16.22 -8.91
C ILE A 396 2.76 16.93 -10.16
N ALA A 397 3.16 18.18 -10.03
CA ALA A 397 3.74 18.97 -11.13
C ALA A 397 5.26 18.85 -11.22
N SER A 398 5.90 18.63 -10.08
CA SER A 398 7.34 18.52 -9.87
C SER A 398 7.62 17.67 -8.64
N LEU A 399 8.79 17.03 -8.60
CA LEU A 399 9.25 16.27 -7.44
C LEU A 399 10.30 17.07 -6.63
N PRO A 400 10.53 16.69 -5.36
CA PRO A 400 11.65 17.19 -4.58
C PRO A 400 12.97 17.04 -5.34
N ARG A 401 13.90 18.01 -5.23
CA ARG A 401 15.19 17.95 -5.96
C ARG A 401 16.07 16.77 -5.52
N ARG A 402 15.88 16.28 -4.31
CA ARG A 402 16.57 15.12 -3.73
C ARG A 402 15.55 14.32 -2.93
N LEU A 403 15.69 13.00 -2.98
CA LEU A 403 15.03 12.14 -2.00
C LEU A 403 15.55 12.51 -0.61
N PRO A 404 14.69 12.80 0.37
CA PRO A 404 15.13 12.93 1.75
C PRO A 404 15.68 11.58 2.20
N ASN A 405 16.94 11.57 2.66
CA ASN A 405 17.62 10.38 3.17
C ASN A 405 16.86 9.76 4.35
#